data_AF-A0A0D2XY98-F1
#
_entry.id   AF-A0A0D2XY98-F1
#
_cell.length_a   1.000
_cell.length_b   1.000
_cell.length_c   1.000
_cell.angle_alpha   90.00
_cell.angle_beta   90.00
_cell.angle_gamma   90.00
#
_symmetry.space_group_name_H-M   'P 1'
#
loop_
_entity.id
_entity.type
_entity.pdbx_description
1 polymer ?
#
loop_
_entity_poly.entity_id
_entity_poly.type
_entity_poly.pdbx_seq_one_letter_code
_entity_poly.pdbx_strand_id
1 'polypeptide(L)' 'MAPVPALLWRSLRTHQVYGANTDVGKTIFSTILCNSAVKRGDRTWFLKPVSTGAANEADGWCKFEAN' A
#
# COMPACT_ATOMS: atom_id res chain seq x y z
N MET A 1 -22.15 20.73 6.98
CA MET A 1 -20.77 20.69 6.46
C MET A 1 -20.79 19.88 5.17
N ALA A 2 -20.41 20.45 4.03
CA ALA A 2 -20.29 19.66 2.80
C ALA A 2 -19.05 18.73 2.90
N PRO A 3 -19.11 17.47 2.47
CA PRO A 3 -17.97 16.56 2.54
C PRO A 3 -16.83 17.07 1.65
N VAL A 4 -15.60 16.98 2.16
CA VAL A 4 -14.40 17.31 1.37
C VAL A 4 -14.31 16.30 0.22
N PRO A 5 -14.27 16.75 -1.05
CA PRO A 5 -14.14 15.84 -2.17
C PRO A 5 -12.81 15.07 -2.07
N ALA A 6 -12.86 13.76 -2.36
CA ALA A 6 -11.67 12.93 -2.36
C ALA A 6 -10.69 13.41 -3.45
N LEU A 7 -9.44 13.63 -3.07
CA LEU A 7 -8.35 13.95 -3.99
C LEU A 7 -7.93 12.69 -4.75
N LEU A 8 -8.65 12.35 -5.81
CA LEU A 8 -8.35 11.25 -6.72
C LEU A 8 -7.95 11.81 -8.10
N TRP A 9 -6.80 11.36 -8.60
CA TRP A 9 -6.32 11.71 -9.94
C TRP A 9 -6.43 10.50 -10.86
N ARG A 10 -6.88 10.71 -12.11
CA ARG A 10 -6.97 9.65 -13.12
C ARG A 10 -5.61 9.05 -13.50
N SER A 11 -4.54 9.82 -13.33
CA SER A 11 -3.16 9.38 -13.55
C SER A 11 -2.63 8.51 -12.41
N LEU A 12 -3.28 8.50 -11.25
CA LEU A 12 -2.88 7.69 -10.10
C LEU A 12 -3.46 6.28 -10.23
N ARG A 13 -2.59 5.29 -10.45
CA ARG A 13 -2.97 3.87 -10.49
C ARG A 13 -3.02 3.30 -9.06
N THR A 14 -4.20 3.30 -8.44
CA THR A 14 -4.41 2.79 -7.07
C THR A 14 -4.92 1.35 -7.10
N HIS A 15 -4.26 0.45 -6.35
CA HIS A 15 -4.65 -0.95 -6.20
C HIS A 15 -4.92 -1.25 -4.73
N GLN A 16 -6.13 -1.72 -4.42
CA GLN A 16 -6.48 -2.16 -3.07
C GLN A 16 -6.28 -3.67 -2.95
N VAL A 17 -5.43 -4.08 -2.02
CA VAL A 17 -5.11 -5.49 -1.77
C VAL A 17 -6.02 -6.02 -0.68
N TYR A 18 -6.84 -7.01 -1.02
CA TYR A 18 -7.73 -7.71 -0.10
C TYR A 18 -7.14 -9.07 0.32
N GLY A 19 -7.65 -9.64 1.40
CA GLY A 19 -7.37 -11.03 1.77
C GLY A 19 -8.46 -11.57 2.69
N ALA A 20 -8.61 -12.89 2.70
CA ALA A 20 -9.70 -13.56 3.40
C ALA A 20 -9.65 -13.39 4.93
N ASN A 21 -8.47 -13.22 5.52
CA ASN A 21 -8.29 -13.01 6.95
C ASN A 21 -7.00 -12.20 7.25
N THR A 22 -6.67 -11.97 8.52
CA THR A 22 -5.33 -11.58 8.97
C THR A 22 -4.29 -12.68 8.68
N ASP A 23 -3.00 -12.33 8.67
CA ASP A 23 -1.87 -13.25 8.47
C ASP A 23 -1.84 -14.13 7.19
N VAL A 24 -2.75 -13.88 6.24
CA VAL A 24 -2.77 -14.61 4.95
C VAL A 24 -1.69 -14.13 3.94
N GLY A 25 -0.67 -13.39 4.39
CA GLY A 25 0.41 -12.91 3.52
C GLY A 25 0.09 -11.65 2.70
N LYS A 26 -0.94 -10.87 3.04
CA LYS A 26 -1.26 -9.59 2.35
C LYS A 26 -0.05 -8.65 2.28
N THR A 27 0.71 -8.52 3.37
CA THR A 27 1.92 -7.68 3.42
C THR A 27 2.99 -8.20 2.48
N ILE A 28 3.27 -9.51 2.47
CA ILE A 28 4.26 -10.12 1.57
C ILE A 28 3.88 -9.86 0.12
N PHE A 29 2.61 -10.08 -0.23
CA PHE A 29 2.10 -9.83 -1.57
C PHE A 29 2.25 -8.36 -1.97
N SER A 30 1.83 -7.42 -1.12
CA SER A 30 1.95 -5.98 -1.42
C SER A 30 3.40 -5.53 -1.56
N THR A 31 4.32 -6.10 -0.77
CA THR A 31 5.75 -5.82 -0.86
C THR A 31 6.33 -6.31 -2.18
N ILE A 32 6.01 -7.53 -2.61
CA ILE A 32 6.46 -8.06 -3.91
C ILE A 32 5.91 -7.22 -5.05
N LEU A 33 4.61 -6.87 -5.00
CA LEU A 33 3.98 -6.03 -6.01
C LEU A 33 4.67 -4.66 -6.11
N CYS A 34 4.89 -3.99 -4.98
CA CYS A 34 5.57 -2.69 -4.96
C CYS A 34 7.01 -2.78 -5.48
N ASN A 35 7.78 -3.78 -5.03
CA ASN A 35 9.15 -3.97 -5.49
C ASN A 35 9.22 -4.23 -7.00
N SER A 36 8.29 -5.02 -7.54
CA SER A 36 8.22 -5.26 -8.99
C SER A 36 7.93 -3.98 -9.79
N ALA A 37 7.05 -3.10 -9.28
CA ALA A 37 6.71 -1.83 -9.91
C ALA A 37 7.91 -0.88 -9.90
N VAL A 38 8.60 -0.78 -8.75
CA VAL A 38 9.84 0.01 -8.62
C VAL A 38 10.92 -0.49 -9.59
N LYS A 39 11.12 -1.81 -9.70
CA LYS A 39 12.07 -2.40 -10.67
C LYS A 39 11.72 -2.13 -12.14
N ARG A 40 10.45 -1.85 -12.43
CA ARG A 40 9.98 -1.42 -13.76
C ARG A 40 10.11 0.08 -13.99
N GLY A 41 10.57 0.84 -12.98
CA GLY A 41 10.71 2.30 -13.03
C GLY A 41 9.46 3.07 -12.60
N ASP A 42 8.44 2.41 -12.06
CA ASP A 42 7.23 3.08 -11.58
C ASP A 42 7.48 3.74 -10.21
N ARG A 43 7.09 5.02 -10.06
CA ARG A 43 6.97 5.65 -8.74
C ARG A 43 5.82 5.00 -7.98
N THR A 44 6.16 4.29 -6.92
CA THR A 44 5.23 3.41 -6.21
C THR A 44 5.14 3.80 -4.75
N TRP A 45 3.92 3.79 -4.21
CA TRP A 45 3.65 4.07 -2.81
C TRP A 45 2.82 2.95 -2.20
N PHE A 46 3.16 2.56 -0.97
CA PHE A 46 2.39 1.61 -0.19
C PHE A 46 1.67 2.34 0.94
N LEU A 47 0.35 2.12 1.05
CA LEU A 47 -0.50 2.71 2.08
C LEU A 47 -1.14 1.58 2.90
N LYS A 48 -0.89 1.59 4.21
CA LYS A 48 -1.55 0.73 5.19
C LYS A 48 -2.45 1.62 6.07
N PRO A 49 -3.74 1.82 5.73
CA PRO A 49 -4.58 2.85 6.34
C PRO A 49 -5.02 2.52 7.77
N VAL A 50 -5.19 1.23 8.08
CA VAL A 50 -5.58 0.73 9.40
C VAL A 50 -4.80 -0.55 9.65
N SER A 51 -4.04 -0.59 10.75
CA SER A 51 -3.41 -1.83 11.23
C SER A 51 -4.20 -2.31 12.44
N THR A 52 -4.87 -3.46 12.32
CA THR A 52 -5.58 -4.13 13.44
C THR A 52 -4.76 -5.28 14.06
N GLY A 53 -3.55 -5.52 13.56
CA GLY A 53 -2.57 -6.45 14.18
C GLY A 53 -1.87 -5.79 15.38
N ALA A 54 -1.16 -6.59 16.18
CA ALA A 54 -0.44 -6.08 17.35
C ALA A 54 0.55 -4.96 16.95
N ALA A 55 0.73 -3.95 17.82
CA ALA A 55 1.49 -2.74 17.47
C ALA A 55 2.95 -3.01 17.05
N ASN A 56 3.50 -4.16 17.44
CA ASN A 56 4.82 -4.66 17.05
C ASN A 56 4.87 -5.25 15.63
N GLU A 57 3.73 -5.48 14.97
CA GLU A 57 3.62 -5.98 13.58
C GLU A 57 3.23 -4.86 12.58
N ALA A 58 3.20 -3.61 13.05
CA ALA A 58 2.85 -2.47 12.21
C ALA A 58 4.02 -2.11 11.29
N ASP A 59 3.90 -2.47 10.00
CA ASP A 59 4.76 -1.95 8.93
C ASP A 59 4.62 -0.41 8.88
N GLY A 60 5.65 0.31 9.33
CA GLY A 60 5.73 1.76 9.18
C GLY A 60 5.70 2.21 7.71
N TRP A 61 5.57 3.52 7.47
CA TRP A 61 5.47 4.09 6.12
C TRP A 61 6.74 3.80 5.31
N CYS A 62 6.72 2.70 4.56
CA CYS A 62 7.86 2.27 3.76
C CYS A 62 7.83 2.98 2.41
N LYS A 63 8.78 3.90 2.20
CA LYS A 63 9.09 4.40 0.86
C LYS A 63 9.98 3.37 0.18
N PHE A 64 9.48 2.75 -0.86
CA PHE A 64 10.30 1.93 -1.75
C PHE A 64 11.01 2.87 -2.72
N GLU A 65 12.30 3.12 -2.51
CA GLU A 65 13.15 3.86 -3.45
C GLU A 65 13.96 2.85 -4.28
N ALA A 66 14.03 3.08 -5.59
CA ALA A 66 14.95 2.36 -6.46
C ALA A 66 16.38 2.83 -6.17
N ASN A 67 17.29 1.88 -5.99
CA ASN A 67 18.73 2.13 -5.92
C ASN A 67 19.28 2.50 -7.30
#